data_AF-A0A845DMH0-F1
#
_entry.id   AF-A0A845DMH0-F1
#
_cell.length_a   1.000
_cell.length_b   1.000
_cell.length_c   1.000
_cell.angle_alpha   90.00
_cell.angle_beta   90.00
_cell.angle_gamma   90.00
#
_symmetry.space_group_name_H-M   'P 1'
#
loop_
_entity.id
_entity.type
_entity.pdbx_description
1 polymer ?
#
loop_
_entity_poly.entity_id
_entity_poly.type
_entity_poly.pdbx_seq_one_letter_code
_entity_poly.pdbx_strand_id
1 'polypeptide(L)'
;MRRKLGIISTVLFLVSLAAYITTLSGNDAFLFAGVVIAVLGLVFAMLSEKGTYRKIGFMGNGLILLVSIIIPFIVTTFFWNTP
;
A
#
# COMPACT_ATOMS: atom_id res chain seq x y z
N MET A 1 14.54 18.30 2.61
CA MET A 1 13.27 17.83 1.97
C MET A 1 13.15 16.30 1.95
N ARG A 2 14.19 15.55 1.59
CA ARG A 2 14.13 14.07 1.46
C ARG A 2 13.76 13.32 2.74
N ARG A 3 14.14 13.80 3.92
CA ARG A 3 13.68 13.24 5.21
C ARG A 3 12.17 13.40 5.44
N LYS A 4 11.57 14.51 5.00
CA LYS A 4 10.11 14.75 5.09
C LYS A 4 9.32 13.78 4.21
N LEU A 5 9.86 13.40 3.04
CA LEU A 5 9.24 12.40 2.16
C LEU A 5 9.07 11.04 2.84
N GLY A 6 10.03 10.62 3.68
CA GLY A 6 9.91 9.37 4.43
C GLY A 6 8.77 9.40 5.46
N ILE A 7 8.59 10.55 6.14
CA ILE A 7 7.48 10.76 7.07
C ILE A 7 6.16 10.76 6.30
N ILE A 8 6.06 11.50 5.20
CA ILE A 8 4.86 11.55 4.36
C ILE A 8 4.51 10.14 3.85
N SER A 9 5.50 9.39 3.35
CA SER A 9 5.30 8.00 2.92
C SER A 9 4.76 7.10 4.05
N THR A 10 5.24 7.30 5.28
CA THR A 10 4.74 6.56 6.45
C THR A 10 3.29 6.94 6.77
N VAL A 11 2.93 8.22 6.66
CA VAL A 11 1.54 8.68 6.83
C VAL A 11 0.64 8.08 5.74
N LEU A 12 1.08 8.10 4.48
CA LEU A 12 0.35 7.49 3.37
C LEU A 12 0.14 6.00 3.59
N PHE A 13 1.14 5.29 4.11
CA PHE A 13 0.98 3.88 4.51
C PHE A 13 -0.15 3.69 5.54
N LEU A 14 -0.19 4.51 6.60
CA LEU A 14 -1.24 4.41 7.61
C LEU A 14 -2.65 4.69 7.04
N VAL A 15 -2.76 5.66 6.12
CA VAL A 15 -4.01 5.96 5.42
C VAL A 15 -4.43 4.79 4.53
N SER A 16 -3.51 4.24 3.75
CA SER A 16 -3.76 3.05 2.92
C SER A 16 -4.14 1.83 3.74
N LEU A 17 -3.51 1.64 4.91
CA LEU A 17 -3.86 0.56 5.83
C LEU A 17 -5.28 0.73 6.37
N ALA A 18 -5.67 1.94 6.78
CA ALA A 18 -7.04 2.22 7.20
C ALA A 18 -8.05 1.95 6.08
N ALA A 19 -7.77 2.39 4.86
CA ALA A 19 -8.61 2.12 3.68
C ALA A 19 -8.71 0.62 3.34
N TYR A 20 -7.63 -0.14 3.55
CA TYR A 20 -7.67 -1.59 3.36
C TYR A 20 -8.51 -2.28 4.44
N ILE A 21 -8.41 -1.86 5.69
CA ILE A 21 -9.25 -2.40 6.79
C ILE A 21 -10.73 -2.10 6.55
N THR A 22 -11.08 -0.91 6.06
CA THR A 22 -12.48 -0.60 5.70
C THR A 22 -12.98 -1.44 4.53
N THR A 23 -12.11 -1.75 3.55
CA THR A 23 -12.42 -2.70 2.47
C THR A 23 -12.76 -4.07 3.03
N LEU A 24 -11.96 -4.59 3.96
CA LEU A 24 -12.22 -5.88 4.62
C LEU A 24 -13.53 -5.92 5.42
N SER A 25 -14.08 -4.75 5.76
CA SER A 25 -15.38 -4.61 6.43
C SER A 25 -16.56 -4.58 5.43
N GLY A 26 -16.31 -4.86 4.15
CA GLY A 26 -17.32 -4.90 3.07
C GLY A 26 -17.53 -3.57 2.34
N ASN A 27 -16.65 -2.58 2.55
CA ASN A 27 -16.73 -1.30 1.83
C ASN A 27 -15.67 -1.21 0.72
N ASP A 28 -15.98 -1.86 -0.40
CA ASP A 28 -15.05 -2.03 -1.53
C ASP A 28 -14.66 -0.72 -2.22
N ALA A 29 -15.44 0.35 -2.03
CA ALA A 29 -15.14 1.67 -2.60
C ALA A 29 -13.79 2.23 -2.15
N PHE A 30 -13.27 1.80 -1.00
CA PHE A 30 -11.99 2.25 -0.46
C PHE A 30 -10.78 1.52 -1.02
N LEU A 31 -10.96 0.37 -1.68
CA LEU A 31 -9.84 -0.45 -2.17
C LEU A 31 -9.01 0.33 -3.19
N PHE A 32 -9.67 0.92 -4.20
CA PHE A 32 -9.00 1.66 -5.25
C PHE A 32 -8.23 2.87 -4.70
N ALA A 33 -8.87 3.66 -3.83
CA ALA A 33 -8.24 4.81 -3.19
C ALA A 33 -7.04 4.38 -2.33
N GLY A 34 -7.18 3.32 -1.52
CA GLY A 34 -6.12 2.78 -0.69
C GLY A 34 -4.90 2.33 -1.49
N VAL A 35 -5.13 1.68 -2.63
CA VAL A 35 -4.08 1.27 -3.59
C VAL A 35 -3.36 2.47 -4.18
N VAL A 36 -4.08 3.48 -4.70
CA VAL A 36 -3.46 4.68 -5.29
C VAL A 36 -2.59 5.40 -4.26
N ILE A 37 -3.09 5.55 -3.03
CA ILE A 37 -2.35 6.16 -1.92
C ILE A 37 -1.10 5.33 -1.59
N ALA A 38 -1.19 4.00 -1.61
CA ALA A 38 -0.06 3.12 -1.32
C ALA A 38 1.02 3.22 -2.40
N VAL A 39 0.65 3.31 -3.68
CA VAL A 39 1.59 3.53 -4.78
C VAL A 39 2.34 4.85 -4.60
N LEU A 40 1.62 5.95 -4.32
CA LEU A 40 2.23 7.25 -4.05
C LEU A 40 3.15 7.20 -2.82
N GLY A 41 2.71 6.52 -1.77
CA GLY A 41 3.50 6.28 -0.55
C GLY A 41 4.79 5.51 -0.85
N LEU A 42 4.73 4.49 -1.69
CA LEU A 42 5.91 3.71 -2.12
C LEU A 42 6.90 4.57 -2.90
N VAL A 43 6.41 5.36 -3.86
CA VAL A 43 7.23 6.30 -4.65
C VAL A 43 7.94 7.31 -3.73
N PHE A 44 7.21 7.88 -2.76
CA PHE A 44 7.82 8.80 -1.79
C PHE A 44 8.85 8.13 -0.88
N ALA A 45 8.65 6.87 -0.48
CA ALA A 45 9.66 6.12 0.25
C ALA A 45 10.92 5.90 -0.60
N MET A 46 10.80 5.56 -1.89
CA MET A 46 11.93 5.34 -2.80
C MET A 46 12.79 6.59 -2.96
N LEU A 47 12.15 7.77 -3.02
CA LEU A 47 12.81 9.08 -3.15
C LEU A 47 13.31 9.65 -1.81
N SER A 48 12.92 9.07 -0.68
CA SER A 48 13.30 9.55 0.64
C SER A 48 14.73 9.16 1.05
N GLU A 49 15.25 9.88 2.03
CA GLU A 49 16.58 9.61 2.59
C GLU A 49 16.62 8.30 3.39
N LYS A 50 17.78 7.63 3.44
CA LYS A 50 17.94 6.39 4.20
C LYS A 50 17.64 6.66 5.69
N GLY A 51 16.74 5.88 6.27
CA GLY A 51 16.33 6.03 7.67
C GLY A 51 15.13 5.16 8.02
N THR A 52 14.72 5.18 9.29
CA THR A 52 13.63 4.34 9.81
C THR A 52 12.31 4.58 9.09
N TYR A 53 11.91 5.84 8.93
CA TYR A 53 10.66 6.19 8.23
C TYR A 53 10.65 5.75 6.76
N ARG A 54 11.80 5.78 6.07
CA ARG A 54 11.91 5.23 4.72
C ARG A 54 11.64 3.74 4.70
N LYS A 55 12.22 2.99 5.64
CA LYS A 55 12.03 1.53 5.73
C LYS A 55 10.57 1.19 6.02
N ILE A 56 9.97 1.84 7.00
CA ILE A 56 8.56 1.66 7.37
C ILE A 56 7.65 1.99 6.19
N GLY A 57 7.81 3.17 5.59
CA GLY A 57 7.02 3.59 4.43
C GLY A 57 7.19 2.64 3.24
N PHE A 58 8.41 2.20 2.94
CA PHE A 58 8.66 1.28 1.83
C PHE A 58 8.03 -0.09 2.07
N MET A 59 8.29 -0.71 3.22
CA MET A 59 7.76 -2.04 3.55
C MET A 59 6.25 -2.01 3.72
N GLY A 60 5.72 -1.01 4.42
CA GLY A 60 4.29 -0.89 4.69
C GLY A 60 3.48 -0.67 3.40
N ASN A 61 3.83 0.33 2.60
CA ASN A 61 3.15 0.56 1.31
C ASN A 61 3.31 -0.64 0.37
N GLY A 62 4.48 -1.26 0.33
CA GLY A 62 4.71 -2.47 -0.46
C GLY A 62 3.85 -3.65 -0.03
N LEU A 63 3.70 -3.86 1.28
CA LEU A 63 2.83 -4.89 1.83
C LEU A 63 1.36 -4.64 1.46
N ILE A 64 0.89 -3.39 1.54
CA ILE A 64 -0.46 -3.04 1.10
C ILE A 64 -0.66 -3.44 -0.36
N LEU A 65 0.23 -3.02 -1.28
CA LEU A 65 0.11 -3.39 -2.70
C LEU A 65 0.16 -4.90 -2.93
N LEU A 66 0.98 -5.61 -2.15
CA LEU A 66 1.09 -7.06 -2.23
C LEU A 66 -0.24 -7.74 -1.87
N VAL A 67 -0.87 -7.35 -0.76
CA VAL A 67 -2.12 -7.99 -0.30
C VAL A 67 -3.37 -7.50 -1.05
N SER A 68 -3.32 -6.29 -1.61
CA SER A 68 -4.48 -5.69 -2.30
C SER A 68 -4.50 -5.91 -3.82
N ILE A 69 -3.34 -6.19 -4.43
CA ILE A 69 -3.25 -6.44 -5.89
C ILE A 69 -2.60 -7.79 -6.18
N ILE A 70 -1.37 -7.99 -5.72
CA ILE A 70 -0.54 -9.11 -6.18
C ILE A 70 -1.14 -10.45 -5.76
N ILE A 71 -1.48 -10.61 -4.47
CA ILE A 71 -2.11 -11.84 -3.97
C ILE A 71 -3.45 -12.10 -4.66
N PRO A 72 -4.42 -11.15 -4.67
CA PRO A 72 -5.68 -11.37 -5.37
C PRO A 72 -5.50 -11.75 -6.84
N PHE A 73 -4.64 -11.03 -7.56
CA PHE A 73 -4.34 -11.33 -8.96
C PHE A 73 -3.81 -12.75 -9.12
N ILE A 74 -2.82 -13.16 -8.31
CA ILE A 74 -2.29 -14.51 -8.37
C ILE A 74 -3.38 -15.55 -8.09
N VAL A 75 -4.18 -15.33 -7.05
CA VAL A 75 -5.23 -16.23 -6.62
C VAL A 75 -6.31 -16.37 -7.69
N THR A 76 -6.86 -15.27 -8.21
CA THR A 76 -7.93 -15.29 -9.20
C THR A 76 -7.47 -15.77 -10.57
N THR A 77 -6.21 -15.55 -10.94
CA THR A 77 -5.71 -15.90 -12.27
C THR A 77 -5.14 -17.32 -12.33
N PHE A 78 -4.49 -17.80 -11.26
CA PHE A 78 -3.79 -19.10 -11.29
C PHE A 78 -4.44 -20.19 -10.44
N PHE A 79 -5.18 -19.84 -9.37
CA PHE A 79 -5.73 -20.83 -8.44
C PHE A 79 -7.26 -20.98 -8.56
N TRP A 80 -7.99 -19.87 -8.70
CA TRP A 80 -9.44 -19.82 -8.88
C TRP A 80 -9.81 -19.22 -10.23
N ASN A 81 -9.30 -19.83 -11.29
CA ASN A 81 -9.55 -19.43 -12.67
C ASN A 81 -10.74 -20.17 -13.32
N THR A 82 -11.45 -20.99 -12.55
CA THR A 82 -12.65 -21.72 -12.96
C THR A 82 -13.82 -21.37 -12.02
N PRO A 83 -15.02 -21.15 -12.58
CA PRO A 83 -16.21 -20.80 -11.80
C PRO A 83 -16.78 -21.96 -10.98
#